data_AF-A0A7S0YYL8-F1
#
_entry.id   AF-A0A7S0YYL8-F1
#
_cell.length_a   1.000
_cell.length_b   1.000
_cell.length_c   1.000
_cell.angle_alpha   90.00
_cell.angle_beta   90.00
_cell.angle_gamma   90.00
#
_symmetry.space_group_name_H-M   'P 1'
#
loop_
_entity.id
_entity.type
_entity.pdbx_description
1 polymer ?
#
loop_
_entity_poly.entity_id
_entity_poly.type
_entity_poly.pdbx_seq_one_letter_code
_entity_poly.pdbx_strand_id
1 'polypeptide(L)'
;DAKAASVESTLCIAPASSKEESVLVRVGYRGGWYVSSSVEFVYVGGPAVTSVMPSRGPISGGSTVTVEGGMFRSSSRCRLLGDDGGSIASEVVSPGVLLCTMASVEAASIVDVAVEDPFGGHPEHIFRYMYVAEIGVRGVLPRIGSSSGGTEVTVFGERFGRGSYVCRFGGKNLAPGEFVSTSSVVCISPSHPSGEYSLELSGDGGVSFVDSGEGFEFVEQALVKSVLPSKGTTVGGTMVTVTGGPFVSTEDSMCMFGAVAAEMIV
;
A
#
# COMPACT_ATOMS: atom_id res chain seq x y z
N ASP A 1 44.15 7.46 -5.42
CA ASP A 1 44.74 8.78 -5.74
C ASP A 1 44.03 9.89 -4.97
N ALA A 2 44.72 10.52 -4.01
CA ALA A 2 44.20 11.66 -3.28
C ALA A 2 44.01 12.83 -4.24
N LYS A 3 42.77 13.33 -4.37
CA LYS A 3 42.45 14.54 -5.16
C LYS A 3 42.37 15.73 -4.22
N ALA A 4 43.15 16.76 -4.52
CA ALA A 4 43.32 18.01 -3.76
C ALA A 4 43.88 17.81 -2.33
N ALA A 5 45.18 18.06 -2.19
CA ALA A 5 45.86 18.21 -0.91
C ALA A 5 46.21 19.69 -0.73
N SER A 6 45.73 20.30 0.35
CA SER A 6 46.20 21.59 0.86
C SER A 6 47.16 21.35 2.04
N VAL A 7 47.76 22.42 2.57
CA VAL A 7 48.61 22.33 3.77
C VAL A 7 47.79 21.91 5.01
N GLU A 8 46.47 22.14 5.00
CA GLU A 8 45.59 21.93 6.15
C GLU A 8 44.61 20.75 5.96
N SER A 9 44.49 20.20 4.75
CA SER A 9 43.53 19.13 4.44
C SER A 9 43.96 18.25 3.27
N THR A 10 43.63 16.97 3.32
CA THR A 10 43.82 16.03 2.21
C THR A 10 42.60 15.11 2.14
N LEU A 11 42.11 14.85 0.93
CA LEU A 11 41.01 13.93 0.71
C LEU A 11 41.54 12.54 0.32
N CYS A 12 41.17 11.54 1.11
CA CYS A 12 41.41 10.13 0.81
C CYS A 12 40.07 9.39 0.75
N ILE A 13 39.97 8.41 -0.13
CA ILE A 13 38.82 7.49 -0.19
C ILE A 13 39.18 6.28 0.68
N ALA A 14 38.33 5.95 1.65
CA ALA A 14 38.52 4.76 2.46
C ALA A 14 38.36 3.50 1.57
N PRO A 15 39.28 2.52 1.64
CA PRO A 15 39.14 1.26 0.93
C PRO A 15 37.96 0.44 1.49
N ALA A 16 37.43 -0.50 0.71
CA ALA A 16 36.37 -1.39 1.19
C ALA A 16 36.89 -2.31 2.32
N SER A 17 36.09 -2.51 3.35
CA SER A 17 36.29 -3.52 4.40
C SER A 17 35.03 -4.36 4.56
N SER A 18 35.21 -5.66 4.80
CA SER A 18 34.10 -6.61 5.04
C SER A 18 33.82 -6.81 6.53
N LYS A 19 34.47 -6.06 7.42
CA LYS A 19 34.33 -6.17 8.88
C LYS A 19 34.08 -4.80 9.48
N GLU A 20 33.21 -4.77 10.49
CA GLU A 20 33.09 -3.62 11.36
C GLU A 20 34.30 -3.61 12.31
N GLU A 21 35.14 -2.59 12.17
CA GLU A 21 36.39 -2.47 12.92
C GLU A 21 36.86 -1.02 13.03
N SER A 22 37.65 -0.73 14.06
CA SER A 22 38.36 0.54 14.21
C SER A 22 39.79 0.42 13.68
N VAL A 23 40.21 1.37 12.86
CA VAL A 23 41.59 1.46 12.34
C VAL A 23 42.14 2.88 12.48
N LEU A 24 43.45 3.00 12.68
CA LEU A 24 44.12 4.31 12.60
C LEU A 24 44.43 4.65 11.13
N VAL A 25 44.13 5.88 10.72
CA VAL A 25 44.45 6.38 9.39
C VAL A 25 45.91 6.80 9.35
N ARG A 26 46.66 6.39 8.32
CA ARG A 26 48.07 6.76 8.14
C ARG A 26 48.26 7.59 6.90
N VAL A 27 48.90 8.74 7.04
CA VAL A 27 49.37 9.57 5.92
C VAL A 27 50.84 9.25 5.68
N GLY A 28 51.12 8.59 4.57
CA GLY A 28 52.46 8.19 4.17
C GLY A 28 53.04 9.09 3.08
N TYR A 29 54.36 9.17 3.05
CA TYR A 29 55.09 9.97 2.07
C TYR A 29 56.13 9.10 1.36
N ARG A 30 56.55 9.51 0.16
CA ARG A 30 57.57 8.78 -0.61
C ARG A 30 58.87 8.74 0.19
N GLY A 31 59.30 7.56 0.62
CA GLY A 31 60.45 7.35 1.53
C GLY A 31 60.15 6.47 2.75
N GLY A 32 58.91 5.99 2.92
CA GLY A 32 58.57 5.00 3.95
C GLY A 32 58.21 5.57 5.31
N TRP A 33 58.24 6.90 5.47
CA TRP A 33 57.77 7.58 6.67
C TRP A 33 56.26 7.82 6.61
N TYR A 34 55.59 7.67 7.76
CA TYR A 34 54.15 7.85 7.90
C TYR A 34 53.80 8.48 9.25
N VAL A 35 52.69 9.21 9.28
CA VAL A 35 52.09 9.75 10.50
C VAL A 35 50.72 9.10 10.68
N SER A 36 50.45 8.57 11.87
CA SER A 36 49.15 8.00 12.22
C SER A 36 48.23 9.06 12.82
N SER A 37 46.93 8.93 12.58
CA SER A 37 45.92 9.71 13.29
C SER A 37 45.93 9.40 14.79
N SER A 38 45.49 10.36 15.60
CA SER A 38 45.22 10.17 17.03
C SER A 38 43.79 9.70 17.33
N VAL A 39 42.92 9.70 16.31
CA VAL A 39 41.53 9.26 16.36
C VAL A 39 41.36 8.08 15.40
N GLU A 40 40.58 7.09 15.82
CA GLU A 40 40.23 5.93 15.02
C GLU A 40 39.21 6.28 13.94
N PHE A 41 39.41 5.74 12.75
CA PHE A 41 38.39 5.62 11.72
C PHE A 41 37.66 4.29 11.92
N VAL A 42 36.33 4.34 11.97
CA VAL A 42 35.50 3.17 12.26
C VAL A 42 34.79 2.75 10.98
N TYR A 43 35.03 1.52 10.53
CA TYR A 43 34.19 0.85 9.55
C TYR A 43 32.90 0.40 10.23
N VAL A 44 31.78 0.87 9.72
CA VAL A 44 30.44 0.51 10.19
C VAL A 44 29.69 -0.21 9.09
N GLY A 45 28.77 -1.11 9.46
CA GLY A 45 27.91 -1.80 8.52
C GLY A 45 26.97 -0.85 7.78
N GLY A 46 26.66 -1.21 6.53
CA GLY A 46 25.66 -0.54 5.72
C GLY A 46 24.22 -0.87 6.17
N PRO A 47 23.23 -0.10 5.72
CA PRO A 47 21.82 -0.40 5.97
C PRO A 47 21.47 -1.74 5.34
N ALA A 48 20.71 -2.59 6.04
CA ALA A 48 20.20 -3.83 5.47
C ALA A 48 18.71 -3.66 5.13
N VAL A 49 18.29 -3.99 3.90
CA VAL A 49 16.88 -3.98 3.51
C VAL A 49 16.32 -5.39 3.49
N THR A 50 15.24 -5.63 4.24
CA THR A 50 14.58 -6.95 4.35
C THR A 50 13.25 -7.00 3.61
N SER A 51 12.49 -5.90 3.58
CA SER A 51 11.20 -5.82 2.92
C SER A 51 10.92 -4.40 2.43
N VAL A 52 10.14 -4.29 1.36
CA VAL A 52 9.71 -3.02 0.78
C VAL A 52 8.25 -3.12 0.38
N MET A 53 7.41 -2.24 0.94
CA MET A 53 5.98 -2.20 0.62
C MET A 53 5.44 -0.76 0.66
N PRO A 54 4.65 -0.33 -0.34
CA PRO A 54 4.34 -1.03 -1.57
C PRO A 54 5.50 -1.05 -2.58
N SER A 55 5.51 -2.02 -3.49
CA SER A 55 6.48 -2.13 -4.60
C SER A 55 6.04 -1.40 -5.87
N ARG A 56 4.92 -0.66 -5.80
CA ARG A 56 4.29 0.03 -6.92
C ARG A 56 3.41 1.17 -6.44
N GLY A 57 3.10 2.10 -7.33
CA GLY A 57 2.12 3.16 -7.09
C GLY A 57 1.94 4.08 -8.31
N PRO A 58 1.06 5.08 -8.22
CA PRO A 58 0.67 5.92 -9.34
C PRO A 58 1.81 6.82 -9.86
N ILE A 59 1.75 7.16 -11.15
CA ILE A 59 2.66 8.12 -11.81
C ILE A 59 2.62 9.52 -11.18
N SER A 60 1.53 9.90 -10.50
CA SER A 60 1.44 11.15 -9.75
C SER A 60 2.35 11.21 -8.53
N GLY A 61 2.97 10.09 -8.12
CA GLY A 61 3.83 10.02 -6.96
C GLY A 61 3.05 10.13 -5.64
N GLY A 62 3.74 10.56 -4.58
CA GLY A 62 3.15 10.73 -3.25
C GLY A 62 2.98 9.44 -2.44
N SER A 63 3.09 8.26 -3.06
CA SER A 63 3.09 6.99 -2.33
C SER A 63 4.27 6.92 -1.36
N THR A 64 3.97 6.74 -0.09
CA THR A 64 4.97 6.44 0.94
C THR A 64 5.29 4.95 0.94
N VAL A 65 6.52 4.63 0.58
CA VAL A 65 7.09 3.29 0.59
C VAL A 65 7.75 3.06 1.94
N THR A 66 7.32 2.00 2.63
CA THR A 66 7.94 1.52 3.85
C THR A 66 9.05 0.53 3.49
N VAL A 67 10.27 0.88 3.87
CA VAL A 67 11.46 0.03 3.75
C VAL A 67 11.79 -0.50 5.14
N GLU A 68 11.60 -1.79 5.34
CA GLU A 68 11.96 -2.48 6.58
C GLU A 68 13.36 -3.09 6.46
N GLY A 69 14.05 -3.18 7.60
CA GLY A 69 15.45 -3.55 7.58
C GLY A 69 16.17 -3.36 8.90
N GLY A 70 17.41 -2.90 8.80
CA GLY A 70 18.28 -2.62 9.93
C GLY A 70 19.38 -1.61 9.58
N MET A 71 19.97 -1.02 10.61
CA MET A 71 21.08 -0.07 10.50
C MET A 71 20.75 1.20 9.69
N PHE A 72 19.48 1.60 9.62
CA PHE A 72 19.12 2.93 9.12
C PHE A 72 19.54 4.00 10.12
N ARG A 73 20.29 5.00 9.64
CA ARG A 73 20.79 6.12 10.43
C ARG A 73 19.93 7.35 10.16
N SER A 74 19.99 8.34 11.02
CA SER A 74 19.14 9.55 10.94
C SER A 74 19.22 10.32 9.61
N SER A 75 20.28 10.12 8.83
CA SER A 75 20.49 10.75 7.52
C SER A 75 20.41 9.77 6.34
N SER A 76 20.03 8.52 6.59
CA SER A 76 19.76 7.54 5.53
C SER A 76 18.62 8.04 4.65
N ARG A 77 18.73 7.83 3.35
CA ARG A 77 17.80 8.39 2.37
C ARG A 77 17.54 7.42 1.22
N CYS A 78 16.36 7.52 0.62
CA CYS A 78 16.09 6.86 -0.64
C CYS A 78 16.48 7.77 -1.81
N ARG A 79 16.99 7.15 -2.87
CA ARG A 79 17.36 7.84 -4.10
C ARG A 79 16.90 7.06 -5.32
N LEU A 80 16.36 7.76 -6.31
CA LEU A 80 16.10 7.18 -7.64
C LEU A 80 17.41 7.09 -8.42
N LEU A 81 17.68 5.91 -8.98
CA LEU A 81 18.83 5.68 -9.86
C LEU A 81 18.46 6.01 -11.32
N GLY A 82 19.34 6.72 -12.03
CA GLY A 82 19.14 7.15 -13.41
C GLY A 82 19.67 8.56 -13.69
N ASP A 83 19.63 8.99 -14.96
CA ASP A 83 20.20 10.27 -15.43
C ASP A 83 19.51 11.51 -14.82
N ASP A 84 18.22 11.41 -14.50
CA ASP A 84 17.44 12.44 -13.78
C ASP A 84 17.21 12.08 -12.30
N GLY A 85 17.98 11.12 -11.76
CA GLY A 85 17.79 10.52 -10.45
C GLY A 85 18.02 11.50 -9.29
N GLY A 86 16.94 12.12 -8.82
CA GLY A 86 16.90 12.98 -7.64
C GLY A 86 16.75 12.19 -6.32
N SER A 87 17.20 12.80 -5.22
CA SER A 87 16.85 12.32 -3.88
C SER A 87 15.34 12.48 -3.68
N ILE A 88 14.67 11.43 -3.20
CA ILE A 88 13.27 11.50 -2.83
C ILE A 88 13.13 11.80 -1.34
N ALA A 89 11.99 12.33 -0.92
CA ALA A 89 11.77 12.65 0.49
C ALA A 89 11.83 11.35 1.32
N SER A 90 12.60 11.38 2.39
CA SER A 90 12.88 10.20 3.22
C SER A 90 12.84 10.55 4.70
N GLU A 91 12.22 9.69 5.49
CA GLU A 91 12.08 9.83 6.93
C GLU A 91 12.49 8.53 7.63
N VAL A 92 13.47 8.63 8.54
CA VAL A 92 13.94 7.48 9.31
C VAL A 92 13.12 7.41 10.59
N VAL A 93 12.21 6.44 10.67
CA VAL A 93 11.34 6.23 11.83
C VAL A 93 12.09 5.50 12.94
N SER A 94 12.91 4.52 12.56
CA SER A 94 13.75 3.76 13.49
C SER A 94 14.95 3.15 12.75
N PRO A 95 15.94 2.58 13.46
CA PRO A 95 17.02 1.85 12.81
C PRO A 95 16.57 0.68 11.92
N GLY A 96 15.32 0.23 12.02
CA GLY A 96 14.76 -0.83 11.17
C GLY A 96 13.63 -0.41 10.24
N VAL A 97 13.25 0.88 10.22
CA VAL A 97 12.17 1.39 9.35
C VAL A 97 12.56 2.74 8.75
N LEU A 98 12.57 2.78 7.41
CA LEU A 98 12.78 3.97 6.60
C LEU A 98 11.54 4.20 5.71
N LEU A 99 10.97 5.40 5.74
CA LEU A 99 9.86 5.80 4.88
C LEU A 99 10.39 6.62 3.71
N CYS A 100 9.94 6.32 2.50
CA CYS A 100 10.36 6.99 1.28
C CYS A 100 9.15 7.42 0.46
N THR A 101 8.97 8.73 0.29
CA THR A 101 7.85 9.28 -0.49
C THR A 101 8.25 9.41 -1.95
N MET A 102 7.62 8.63 -2.81
CA MET A 102 7.95 8.57 -4.22
C MET A 102 7.61 9.88 -4.95
N ALA A 103 8.50 10.34 -5.82
CA ALA A 103 8.25 11.52 -6.66
C ALA A 103 7.26 11.20 -7.78
N SER A 104 6.67 12.23 -8.39
CA SER A 104 5.91 12.09 -9.62
C SER A 104 6.82 11.83 -10.82
N VAL A 105 6.29 11.12 -11.81
CA VAL A 105 6.97 10.83 -13.08
C VAL A 105 6.02 11.09 -14.26
N GLU A 106 6.57 11.34 -15.44
CA GLU A 106 5.75 11.66 -16.62
C GLU A 106 5.07 10.43 -17.22
N ALA A 107 5.63 9.23 -17.03
CA ALA A 107 5.15 8.01 -17.65
C ALA A 107 5.34 6.78 -16.77
N ALA A 108 4.47 5.78 -16.99
CA ALA A 108 4.58 4.48 -16.35
C ALA A 108 5.92 3.82 -16.69
N SER A 109 6.63 3.38 -15.66
CA SER A 109 8.01 2.92 -15.78
C SER A 109 8.39 2.07 -14.57
N ILE A 110 9.50 1.35 -14.68
CA ILE A 110 10.12 0.68 -13.53
C ILE A 110 11.41 1.44 -13.24
N VAL A 111 11.56 1.88 -12.01
CA VAL A 111 12.75 2.58 -11.54
C VAL A 111 13.46 1.75 -10.48
N ASP A 112 14.78 1.90 -10.43
CA ASP A 112 15.60 1.35 -9.35
C ASP A 112 15.75 2.40 -8.24
N VAL A 113 15.42 2.01 -7.01
CA VAL A 113 15.53 2.86 -5.81
C VAL A 113 16.65 2.32 -4.95
N ALA A 114 17.60 3.17 -4.62
CA ALA A 114 18.71 2.87 -3.71
C ALA A 114 18.42 3.42 -2.31
N VAL A 115 18.79 2.66 -1.28
CA VAL A 115 18.93 3.18 0.07
C VAL A 115 20.38 3.60 0.29
N GLU A 116 20.59 4.90 0.49
CA GLU A 116 21.90 5.49 0.73
C GLU A 116 22.10 5.81 2.22
N ASP A 117 23.30 5.55 2.72
CA ASP A 117 23.75 5.92 4.06
C ASP A 117 24.49 7.28 4.02
N PRO A 118 24.39 8.14 5.07
CA PRO A 118 25.15 9.38 5.20
C PRO A 118 26.65 9.31 4.89
N PHE A 119 27.29 8.18 5.13
CA PHE A 119 28.72 8.02 4.94
C PHE A 119 29.12 7.76 3.48
N GLY A 120 28.13 7.59 2.59
CA GLY A 120 28.36 7.19 1.21
C GLY A 120 28.80 5.73 1.09
N GLY A 121 28.80 5.24 -0.15
CA GLY A 121 29.04 3.83 -0.45
C GLY A 121 28.16 3.43 -1.63
N HIS A 122 28.58 2.42 -2.39
CA HIS A 122 27.74 1.90 -3.47
C HIS A 122 26.43 1.37 -2.89
N PRO A 123 25.28 1.58 -3.58
CA PRO A 123 24.02 1.06 -3.10
C PRO A 123 24.01 -0.45 -3.29
N GLU A 124 24.40 -1.20 -2.26
CA GLU A 124 24.21 -2.66 -2.24
C GLU A 124 22.73 -3.04 -2.12
N HIS A 125 21.88 -2.07 -1.76
CA HIS A 125 20.46 -2.27 -1.52
C HIS A 125 19.61 -1.45 -2.48
N ILE A 126 19.40 -2.04 -3.66
CA ILE A 126 18.55 -1.52 -4.72
C ILE A 126 17.29 -2.37 -4.78
N PHE A 127 16.13 -1.71 -4.81
CA PHE A 127 14.86 -2.36 -5.09
C PHE A 127 14.17 -1.71 -6.28
N ARG A 128 13.31 -2.47 -6.95
CA ARG A 128 12.52 -1.97 -8.08
C ARG A 128 11.19 -1.43 -7.59
N TYR A 129 10.86 -0.23 -8.04
CA TYR A 129 9.54 0.35 -7.85
C TYR A 129 8.86 0.55 -9.20
N MET A 130 7.61 0.14 -9.31
CA MET A 130 6.84 0.25 -10.54
C MET A 130 5.85 1.41 -10.46
N TYR A 131 6.08 2.42 -11.29
CA TYR A 131 5.10 3.48 -11.56
C TYR A 131 4.02 2.97 -12.52
N VAL A 132 2.77 3.00 -12.07
CA VAL A 132 1.60 2.59 -12.85
C VAL A 132 0.71 3.78 -13.15
N ALA A 133 -0.05 3.70 -14.24
CA ALA A 133 -1.09 4.70 -14.51
C ALA A 133 -2.11 4.73 -13.37
N GLU A 134 -2.72 5.89 -13.14
CA GLU A 134 -3.78 6.03 -12.14
C GLU A 134 -4.98 5.14 -12.50
N ILE A 135 -5.50 4.46 -11.48
CA ILE A 135 -6.72 3.66 -11.60
C ILE A 135 -7.92 4.59 -11.64
N GLY A 136 -8.93 4.24 -12.44
CA GLY A 136 -10.22 4.91 -12.41
C GLY A 136 -11.26 4.00 -11.79
N VAL A 137 -11.96 4.45 -10.75
CA VAL A 137 -13.12 3.73 -10.20
C VAL A 137 -14.38 4.32 -10.83
N ARG A 138 -15.32 3.47 -11.22
CA ARG A 138 -16.57 3.87 -11.90
C ARG A 138 -17.84 3.54 -11.12
N GLY A 139 -17.78 2.59 -10.18
CA GLY A 139 -18.93 2.22 -9.37
C GLY A 139 -18.72 0.90 -8.64
N VAL A 140 -19.70 0.53 -7.81
CA VAL A 140 -19.63 -0.65 -6.96
C VAL A 140 -20.94 -1.44 -6.98
N LEU A 141 -20.86 -2.77 -6.88
CA LEU A 141 -22.04 -3.63 -6.80
C LEU A 141 -21.78 -4.83 -5.86
N PRO A 142 -22.69 -5.14 -4.92
CA PRO A 142 -23.86 -4.34 -4.56
C PRO A 142 -23.46 -3.01 -3.90
N ARG A 143 -24.38 -2.02 -3.87
CA ARG A 143 -24.23 -0.76 -3.11
C ARG A 143 -24.73 -0.86 -1.67
N ILE A 144 -25.17 -2.05 -1.26
CA ILE A 144 -25.74 -2.32 0.05
C ILE A 144 -25.10 -3.59 0.61
N GLY A 145 -24.84 -3.61 1.91
CA GLY A 145 -24.29 -4.77 2.61
C GLY A 145 -24.65 -4.82 4.07
N SER A 146 -24.34 -5.93 4.71
CA SER A 146 -24.66 -6.12 6.14
C SER A 146 -23.69 -5.36 7.04
N SER A 147 -24.21 -4.71 8.09
CA SER A 147 -23.43 -4.05 9.15
C SER A 147 -22.53 -5.02 9.94
N SER A 148 -22.84 -6.32 9.93
CA SER A 148 -21.94 -7.36 10.47
C SER A 148 -20.73 -7.64 9.57
N GLY A 149 -20.68 -7.08 8.37
CA GLY A 149 -19.67 -7.38 7.36
C GLY A 149 -19.96 -8.65 6.57
N GLY A 150 -19.00 -9.06 5.74
CA GLY A 150 -19.06 -10.29 4.95
C GLY A 150 -19.78 -10.16 3.61
N THR A 151 -20.13 -8.94 3.19
CA THR A 151 -20.73 -8.72 1.86
C THR A 151 -19.63 -8.70 0.81
N GLU A 152 -19.74 -9.55 -0.21
CA GLU A 152 -18.86 -9.48 -1.38
C GLU A 152 -19.24 -8.27 -2.23
N VAL A 153 -18.30 -7.35 -2.41
CA VAL A 153 -18.47 -6.10 -3.17
C VAL A 153 -17.52 -6.11 -4.35
N THR A 154 -18.07 -6.04 -5.55
CA THR A 154 -17.32 -5.86 -6.79
C THR A 154 -17.17 -4.37 -7.08
N VAL A 155 -15.94 -3.89 -7.12
CA VAL A 155 -15.57 -2.54 -7.54
C VAL A 155 -15.24 -2.56 -9.03
N PHE A 156 -15.92 -1.73 -9.82
CA PHE A 156 -15.71 -1.61 -11.26
C PHE A 156 -14.88 -0.38 -11.60
N GLY A 157 -14.11 -0.48 -12.67
CA GLY A 157 -13.25 0.62 -13.08
C GLY A 157 -12.47 0.36 -14.35
N GLU A 158 -11.34 1.05 -14.44
CA GLU A 158 -10.41 0.97 -15.56
C GLU A 158 -8.96 1.03 -15.08
N ARG A 159 -8.07 0.47 -15.91
CA ARG A 159 -6.61 0.43 -15.69
C ARG A 159 -6.20 -0.34 -14.43
N PHE A 160 -7.02 -1.29 -13.97
CA PHE A 160 -6.61 -2.17 -12.90
C PHE A 160 -5.51 -3.12 -13.41
N GLY A 161 -4.36 -3.14 -12.75
CA GLY A 161 -3.27 -4.08 -13.01
C GLY A 161 -3.21 -5.16 -11.93
N ARG A 162 -2.58 -6.31 -12.20
CA ARG A 162 -2.34 -7.33 -11.16
C ARG A 162 -1.51 -6.75 -10.03
N GLY A 163 -2.02 -6.64 -8.81
CA GLY A 163 -1.31 -6.05 -7.67
C GLY A 163 -2.06 -6.22 -6.35
N SER A 164 -1.57 -5.58 -5.29
CA SER A 164 -2.21 -5.57 -3.98
C SER A 164 -3.26 -4.47 -3.93
N TYR A 165 -4.52 -4.86 -3.86
CA TYR A 165 -5.64 -3.93 -3.72
C TYR A 165 -6.12 -3.88 -2.28
N VAL A 166 -6.62 -2.71 -1.87
CA VAL A 166 -7.26 -2.52 -0.58
C VAL A 166 -8.49 -1.65 -0.78
N CYS A 167 -9.66 -2.15 -0.38
CA CYS A 167 -10.86 -1.33 -0.29
C CYS A 167 -10.90 -0.62 1.06
N ARG A 168 -11.37 0.63 1.07
CA ARG A 168 -11.57 1.41 2.29
C ARG A 168 -13.02 1.86 2.39
N PHE A 169 -13.66 1.48 3.49
CA PHE A 169 -15.04 1.81 3.81
C PHE A 169 -15.06 2.90 4.88
N GLY A 170 -15.78 3.99 4.61
CA GLY A 170 -15.95 5.12 5.54
C GLY A 170 -14.64 5.80 5.94
N GLY A 171 -13.64 5.80 5.05
CA GLY A 171 -12.33 6.44 5.26
C GLY A 171 -11.40 5.77 6.27
N LYS A 172 -11.80 4.68 6.93
CA LYS A 172 -10.98 4.04 7.98
C LYS A 172 -10.89 2.52 7.88
N ASN A 173 -11.98 1.84 7.52
CA ASN A 173 -12.03 0.39 7.61
C ASN A 173 -11.49 -0.24 6.33
N LEU A 174 -10.36 -0.95 6.45
CA LEU A 174 -9.67 -1.54 5.32
C LEU A 174 -10.09 -3.00 5.12
N ALA A 175 -10.27 -3.39 3.87
CA ALA A 175 -10.50 -4.77 3.45
C ALA A 175 -9.55 -5.14 2.30
N PRO A 176 -8.91 -6.32 2.33
CA PRO A 176 -8.13 -6.81 1.21
C PRO A 176 -9.00 -6.91 -0.05
N GLY A 177 -8.45 -6.45 -1.19
CA GLY A 177 -9.06 -6.58 -2.49
C GLY A 177 -8.38 -7.66 -3.33
N GLU A 178 -9.18 -8.51 -3.96
CA GLU A 178 -8.74 -9.50 -4.94
C GLU A 178 -8.86 -8.93 -6.36
N PHE A 179 -7.74 -8.94 -7.08
CA PHE A 179 -7.74 -8.59 -8.50
C PHE A 179 -8.45 -9.66 -9.32
N VAL A 180 -9.54 -9.29 -9.99
CA VAL A 180 -10.28 -10.20 -10.87
C VAL A 180 -9.95 -9.92 -12.33
N SER A 181 -9.99 -8.66 -12.75
CA SER A 181 -9.72 -8.26 -14.13
C SER A 181 -9.21 -6.83 -14.22
N THR A 182 -8.85 -6.39 -15.43
CA THR A 182 -8.40 -5.00 -15.68
C THR A 182 -9.48 -3.93 -15.44
N SER A 183 -10.70 -4.35 -15.11
CA SER A 183 -11.86 -3.51 -14.83
C SER A 183 -12.64 -3.94 -13.59
N SER A 184 -12.18 -4.92 -12.82
CA SER A 184 -12.86 -5.37 -11.59
C SER A 184 -11.92 -5.85 -10.49
N VAL A 185 -12.25 -5.45 -9.26
CA VAL A 185 -11.63 -5.91 -8.01
C VAL A 185 -12.76 -6.32 -7.06
N VAL A 186 -12.61 -7.43 -6.36
CA VAL A 186 -13.58 -7.90 -5.37
C VAL A 186 -13.04 -7.69 -3.97
N CYS A 187 -13.85 -7.15 -3.08
CA CYS A 187 -13.54 -6.94 -1.67
C CYS A 187 -14.65 -7.53 -0.81
N ILE A 188 -14.31 -7.98 0.40
CA ILE A 188 -15.30 -8.41 1.39
C ILE A 188 -15.47 -7.30 2.42
N SER A 189 -16.68 -6.78 2.56
CA SER A 189 -16.95 -5.66 3.48
C SER A 189 -16.63 -6.05 4.93
N PRO A 190 -15.95 -5.18 5.70
CA PRO A 190 -15.74 -5.39 7.13
C PRO A 190 -17.03 -5.10 7.90
N SER A 191 -17.05 -5.44 9.19
CA SER A 191 -18.12 -4.98 10.06
C SER A 191 -18.07 -3.46 10.21
N HIS A 192 -19.24 -2.82 10.10
CA HIS A 192 -19.39 -1.38 10.13
C HIS A 192 -20.74 -0.99 10.72
N PRO A 193 -20.85 0.07 11.54
CA PRO A 193 -22.15 0.62 11.92
C PRO A 193 -23.05 0.89 10.71
N SER A 194 -24.37 0.79 10.91
CA SER A 194 -25.34 1.05 9.86
C SER A 194 -25.32 2.52 9.41
N GLY A 195 -25.53 2.75 8.12
CA GLY A 195 -25.47 4.06 7.48
C GLY A 195 -24.79 4.01 6.12
N GLU A 196 -24.78 5.15 5.44
CA GLU A 196 -24.13 5.34 4.14
C GLU A 196 -22.69 5.85 4.31
N TYR A 197 -21.74 5.19 3.63
CA TYR A 197 -20.32 5.50 3.73
C TYR A 197 -19.67 5.54 2.35
N SER A 198 -18.57 6.29 2.22
CA SER A 198 -17.75 6.22 1.02
C SER A 198 -17.09 4.85 0.89
N LEU A 199 -16.94 4.41 -0.36
CA LEU A 199 -16.11 3.27 -0.72
C LEU A 199 -15.00 3.76 -1.64
N GLU A 200 -13.77 3.54 -1.22
CA GLU A 200 -12.57 3.92 -1.98
C GLU A 200 -11.73 2.67 -2.28
N LEU A 201 -10.97 2.71 -3.37
CA LEU A 201 -10.08 1.63 -3.79
C LEU A 201 -8.63 2.13 -3.84
N SER A 202 -7.72 1.34 -3.28
CA SER A 202 -6.28 1.50 -3.42
C SER A 202 -5.71 0.41 -4.32
N GLY A 203 -4.85 0.80 -5.27
CA GLY A 203 -4.07 -0.11 -6.12
C GLY A 203 -2.59 -0.22 -5.72
N ASP A 204 -2.19 0.46 -4.65
CA ASP A 204 -0.83 0.54 -4.12
C ASP A 204 -0.74 0.00 -2.68
N GLY A 205 -1.53 -1.02 -2.36
CA GLY A 205 -1.45 -1.70 -1.06
C GLY A 205 -2.00 -0.90 0.12
N GLY A 206 -2.87 0.08 -0.12
CA GLY A 206 -3.55 0.86 0.92
C GLY A 206 -2.87 2.20 1.25
N VAL A 207 -2.04 2.73 0.35
CA VAL A 207 -1.33 4.01 0.57
C VAL A 207 -2.11 5.19 -0.01
N SER A 208 -2.50 5.10 -1.28
CA SER A 208 -3.36 6.06 -1.96
C SER A 208 -4.70 5.44 -2.30
N PHE A 209 -5.76 6.25 -2.30
CA PHE A 209 -7.13 5.80 -2.49
C PHE A 209 -7.84 6.66 -3.51
N VAL A 210 -8.63 6.01 -4.36
CA VAL A 210 -9.50 6.63 -5.35
C VAL A 210 -10.95 6.36 -4.92
N ASP A 211 -11.72 7.43 -4.75
CA ASP A 211 -13.13 7.35 -4.39
C ASP A 211 -13.96 6.75 -5.52
N SER A 212 -14.94 5.91 -5.18
CA SER A 212 -15.81 5.29 -6.17
C SER A 212 -16.86 6.23 -6.76
N GLY A 213 -17.09 7.38 -6.14
CA GLY A 213 -18.14 8.34 -6.48
C GLY A 213 -19.54 7.92 -6.03
N GLU A 214 -19.68 6.72 -5.45
CA GLU A 214 -20.95 6.16 -4.97
C GLU A 214 -20.84 5.81 -3.48
N GLY A 215 -21.95 5.97 -2.75
CA GLY A 215 -22.09 5.50 -1.38
C GLY A 215 -22.31 4.00 -1.31
N PHE A 216 -21.77 3.38 -0.25
CA PHE A 216 -22.08 2.01 0.16
C PHE A 216 -22.87 2.04 1.47
N GLU A 217 -24.09 1.50 1.46
CA GLU A 217 -24.98 1.48 2.61
C GLU A 217 -24.79 0.19 3.42
N PHE A 218 -24.40 0.34 4.68
CA PHE A 218 -24.43 -0.73 5.65
C PHE A 218 -25.80 -0.78 6.33
N VAL A 219 -26.46 -1.93 6.23
CA VAL A 219 -27.78 -2.18 6.81
C VAL A 219 -27.66 -3.28 7.85
N GLU A 220 -28.38 -3.13 8.96
CA GLU A 220 -28.52 -4.22 9.92
C GLU A 220 -29.08 -5.49 9.27
N GLN A 221 -28.54 -6.64 9.69
CA GLN A 221 -28.97 -7.92 9.14
C GLN A 221 -30.47 -8.14 9.40
N ALA A 222 -31.23 -8.32 8.32
CA ALA A 222 -32.65 -8.65 8.41
C ALA A 222 -32.84 -10.00 9.10
N LEU A 223 -33.64 -10.04 10.16
CA LEU A 223 -33.99 -11.29 10.84
C LEU A 223 -35.46 -11.62 10.63
N VAL A 224 -35.74 -12.72 9.92
CA VAL A 224 -37.10 -13.25 9.79
C VAL A 224 -37.50 -13.92 11.10
N LYS A 225 -38.53 -13.39 11.76
CA LYS A 225 -39.07 -13.91 13.02
C LYS A 225 -40.19 -14.92 12.80
N SER A 226 -41.11 -14.66 11.88
CA SER A 226 -42.20 -15.59 11.58
C SER A 226 -42.76 -15.39 10.17
N VAL A 227 -43.47 -16.42 9.68
CA VAL A 227 -44.10 -16.45 8.36
C VAL A 227 -45.54 -16.94 8.52
N LEU A 228 -46.52 -16.16 8.05
CA LEU A 228 -47.94 -16.48 8.18
C LEU A 228 -48.72 -16.15 6.88
N PRO A 229 -49.55 -17.07 6.36
CA PRO A 229 -49.68 -18.47 6.77
C PRO A 229 -48.42 -19.27 6.41
N SER A 230 -48.13 -20.30 7.20
CA SER A 230 -47.02 -21.24 6.93
C SER A 230 -47.37 -22.30 5.88
N LYS A 231 -48.52 -22.17 5.22
CA LYS A 231 -49.04 -23.09 4.20
C LYS A 231 -49.70 -22.28 3.09
N GLY A 232 -49.52 -22.70 1.85
CA GLY A 232 -50.15 -22.12 0.66
C GLY A 232 -50.65 -23.18 -0.30
N THR A 233 -51.41 -22.75 -1.31
CA THR A 233 -51.95 -23.63 -2.35
C THR A 233 -50.88 -23.96 -3.40
N THR A 234 -50.96 -25.13 -4.02
CA THR A 234 -50.09 -25.52 -5.15
C THR A 234 -50.37 -24.73 -6.43
N VAL A 235 -51.50 -24.02 -6.49
CA VAL A 235 -51.87 -23.15 -7.62
C VAL A 235 -51.12 -21.81 -7.58
N GLY A 236 -50.55 -21.44 -6.43
CA GLY A 236 -49.92 -20.13 -6.20
C GLY A 236 -50.92 -19.07 -5.73
N GLY A 237 -50.44 -17.84 -5.56
CA GLY A 237 -51.26 -16.68 -5.15
C GLY A 237 -51.57 -16.59 -3.64
N THR A 238 -51.00 -17.47 -2.81
CA THR A 238 -51.11 -17.32 -1.34
C THR A 238 -50.27 -16.13 -0.89
N MET A 239 -50.90 -15.08 -0.38
CA MET A 239 -50.18 -13.97 0.26
C MET A 239 -49.55 -14.44 1.55
N VAL A 240 -48.24 -14.19 1.70
CA VAL A 240 -47.45 -14.58 2.86
C VAL A 240 -46.93 -13.33 3.55
N THR A 241 -47.28 -13.15 4.82
CA THR A 241 -46.75 -12.10 5.67
C THR A 241 -45.51 -12.62 6.40
N VAL A 242 -44.37 -11.99 6.13
CA VAL A 242 -43.12 -12.25 6.83
C VAL A 242 -42.95 -11.17 7.91
N THR A 243 -42.90 -11.58 9.18
CA THR A 243 -42.58 -10.65 10.27
C THR A 243 -41.12 -10.81 10.68
N GLY A 244 -40.46 -9.70 11.00
CA GLY A 244 -39.02 -9.67 11.20
C GLY A 244 -38.48 -8.25 11.04
N GLY A 245 -37.17 -8.14 10.84
CA GLY A 245 -36.56 -6.88 10.40
C GLY A 245 -35.11 -6.72 10.86
N PRO A 246 -34.47 -5.61 10.43
CA PRO A 246 -35.02 -4.62 9.50
C PRO A 246 -35.03 -5.13 8.06
N PHE A 247 -36.17 -5.03 7.37
CA PHE A 247 -36.28 -5.35 5.94
C PHE A 247 -36.09 -4.08 5.13
N VAL A 248 -35.24 -4.13 4.10
CA VAL A 248 -35.07 -3.03 3.15
C VAL A 248 -35.90 -3.33 1.92
N SER A 249 -36.70 -2.35 1.50
CA SER A 249 -37.49 -2.42 0.27
C SER A 249 -36.75 -1.69 -0.84
N THR A 250 -35.95 -2.40 -1.63
CA THR A 250 -35.34 -1.90 -2.88
C THR A 250 -36.02 -2.54 -4.09
N GLU A 251 -35.75 -2.04 -5.30
CA GLU A 251 -36.26 -2.66 -6.55
C GLU A 251 -35.78 -4.11 -6.73
N ASP A 252 -34.66 -4.48 -6.09
CA ASP A 252 -34.08 -5.83 -6.11
C ASP A 252 -34.59 -6.72 -4.96
N SER A 253 -35.46 -6.22 -4.07
CA SER A 253 -35.97 -6.98 -2.93
C SER A 253 -36.94 -8.06 -3.39
N MET A 254 -36.58 -9.33 -3.15
CA MET A 254 -37.41 -10.49 -3.50
C MET A 254 -37.60 -11.46 -2.33
N CYS A 255 -38.77 -12.08 -2.29
CA CYS A 255 -39.07 -13.18 -1.38
C CYS A 255 -38.71 -14.51 -2.06
N MET A 256 -37.77 -15.26 -1.48
CA MET A 256 -37.37 -16.57 -2.01
C MET A 256 -38.17 -17.70 -1.36
N PHE A 257 -38.89 -18.48 -2.18
CA PHE A 257 -39.58 -19.71 -1.80
C PHE A 257 -38.80 -20.91 -2.34
N GLY A 258 -37.79 -21.35 -1.58
CA GLY A 258 -36.81 -22.32 -2.07
C GLY A 258 -35.96 -21.70 -3.18
N ALA A 259 -36.05 -22.21 -4.40
CA ALA A 259 -35.34 -21.68 -5.56
C ALA A 259 -36.15 -20.67 -6.39
N VAL A 260 -37.42 -20.43 -6.03
CA VAL A 260 -38.32 -19.55 -6.79
C VAL A 260 -38.37 -18.17 -6.14
N ALA A 261 -38.08 -17.13 -6.91
CA ALA A 261 -38.23 -15.74 -6.49
C ALA A 261 -39.68 -15.26 -6.71
N ALA A 262 -40.18 -14.48 -5.75
CA ALA A 262 -41.42 -13.72 -5.85
C ALA A 262 -41.13 -12.25 -5.53
N GLU A 263 -41.83 -11.35 -6.20
CA GLU A 263 -41.74 -9.91 -5.89
C GLU A 263 -42.18 -9.64 -4.45
N MET A 264 -41.43 -8.77 -3.77
CA MET A 264 -41.83 -8.29 -2.45
C MET A 264 -42.96 -7.26 -2.65
N ILE A 265 -44.15 -7.59 -2.15
CA ILE A 265 -45.32 -6.71 -2.18
C ILE A 265 -45.38 -6.00 -0.81
N VAL A 266 -45.20 -4.68 -0.81
CA VAL A 266 -45.27 -3.81 0.38
C VAL A 266 -46.63 -3.16 0.50
#